data_AF-A0A847YTU5-F1
#
_entry.id   AF-A0A847YTU5-F1
#
_cell.length_a   1.000
_cell.length_b   1.000
_cell.length_c   1.000
_cell.angle_alpha   90.00
_cell.angle_beta   90.00
_cell.angle_gamma   90.00
#
_symmetry.space_group_name_H-M   'P 1'
#
loop_
_entity.id
_entity.type
_entity.pdbx_description
1 polymer ?
#
loop_
_entity_poly.entity_id
_entity_poly.type
_entity_poly.pdbx_seq_one_letter_code
_entity_poly.pdbx_strand_id
1 'polypeptide(L)'
;MAWRTSIIGTLLWFLSAVLWAVLRLRRDRRAFRRLQRLREMATSPDRALVHVQTSVWSSVAGQHLVVVNVATGVTTRLWLPETTVPAGSFVVLERTNAGVRVVDWMNAHEVKAGQCHQRRHAVRPITADQASVQLFEQENHDDALQLIEETERFLREQETR
;
A
#
# COMPACT_ATOMS: atom_id res chain seq x y z
N MET A 1 -11.24 -40.99 -19.77
CA MET A 1 -10.86 -40.44 -18.45
C MET A 1 -10.20 -39.05 -18.50
N ALA A 2 -9.73 -38.58 -19.66
CA ALA A 2 -9.05 -37.27 -19.81
C ALA A 2 -9.93 -36.01 -19.60
N TRP A 3 -11.26 -36.11 -19.63
CA TRP A 3 -12.13 -34.94 -19.48
C TRP A 3 -12.20 -34.43 -18.02
N ARG A 4 -12.02 -35.31 -17.03
CA ARG A 4 -12.06 -34.96 -15.60
C ARG A 4 -10.82 -34.17 -15.16
N THR A 5 -9.65 -34.49 -15.70
CA THR A 5 -8.40 -33.76 -15.41
C THR A 5 -8.43 -32.34 -15.97
N SER A 6 -9.09 -32.13 -17.11
CA SER A 6 -9.28 -30.79 -17.67
C SER A 6 -10.15 -29.90 -16.77
N ILE A 7 -11.24 -30.44 -16.20
CA ILE A 7 -12.12 -29.67 -15.31
C ILE A 7 -11.38 -29.27 -14.03
N ILE A 8 -10.62 -30.20 -13.45
CA ILE A 8 -9.83 -29.95 -12.24
C ILE A 8 -8.76 -28.88 -12.52
N GLY A 9 -8.08 -28.96 -13.66
CA GLY A 9 -7.09 -27.96 -14.07
C GLY A 9 -7.69 -26.56 -14.22
N THR A 10 -8.85 -26.44 -14.86
CA THR A 10 -9.53 -25.15 -15.02
C THR A 10 -10.01 -24.57 -13.69
N LEU A 11 -10.55 -25.42 -12.80
CA LEU A 11 -10.97 -24.99 -11.45
C LEU A 11 -9.78 -24.49 -10.62
N LEU A 12 -8.67 -25.23 -10.63
CA LEU A 12 -7.46 -24.86 -9.90
C LEU A 12 -6.86 -23.54 -10.43
N TRP A 13 -6.85 -23.35 -11.75
CA TRP A 13 -6.42 -22.11 -12.37
C TRP A 13 -7.33 -20.94 -11.98
N PHE A 14 -8.66 -21.14 -12.01
CA PHE A 14 -9.63 -20.12 -11.65
C PHE A 14 -9.52 -19.71 -10.18
N LEU A 15 -9.42 -20.68 -9.26
CA LEU A 15 -9.21 -20.44 -7.84
C LEU A 15 -7.91 -19.65 -7.59
N SER A 16 -6.83 -20.03 -8.28
CA SER A 16 -5.56 -19.31 -8.21
C SER A 16 -5.71 -17.87 -8.68
N ALA A 17 -6.34 -17.65 -9.85
CA ALA A 17 -6.56 -16.31 -10.40
C ALA A 17 -7.39 -15.42 -9.48
N VAL A 18 -8.45 -15.97 -8.87
CA VAL A 18 -9.27 -15.26 -7.87
C VAL A 18 -8.45 -14.92 -6.64
N LEU A 19 -7.65 -15.86 -6.12
CA LEU A 19 -6.79 -15.61 -4.97
C LEU A 19 -5.77 -14.50 -5.26
N TRP A 20 -5.11 -14.52 -6.42
CA TRP A 20 -4.19 -13.47 -6.85
C TRP A 20 -4.89 -12.11 -6.97
N ALA A 21 -6.12 -12.08 -7.48
CA ALA A 21 -6.92 -10.85 -7.57
C ALA A 21 -7.26 -10.28 -6.18
N VAL A 22 -7.67 -11.14 -5.23
CA VAL A 22 -7.97 -10.74 -3.85
C VAL A 22 -6.72 -10.23 -3.14
N LEU A 23 -5.59 -10.93 -3.26
CA LEU A 23 -4.32 -10.51 -2.69
C LEU A 23 -3.86 -9.16 -3.25
N ARG A 24 -4.02 -8.95 -4.56
CA ARG A 24 -3.73 -7.67 -5.21
C ARG A 24 -4.64 -6.55 -4.67
N LEU A 25 -5.93 -6.81 -4.50
CA LEU A 25 -6.87 -5.82 -3.97
C LEU A 25 -6.52 -5.42 -2.53
N ARG A 26 -6.17 -6.40 -1.67
CA ARG A 26 -5.73 -6.16 -0.30
C ARG A 26 -4.45 -5.33 -0.26
N ARG A 27 -3.47 -5.63 -1.14
CA ARG A 27 -2.23 -4.86 -1.28
C ARG A 27 -2.49 -3.42 -1.70
N ASP A 28 -3.32 -3.21 -2.73
CA ASP A 28 -3.67 -1.89 -3.24
C ASP A 28 -4.39 -1.04 -2.16
N ARG A 29 -5.32 -1.65 -1.39
CA ARG A 29 -6.00 -0.98 -0.26
C ARG A 29 -5.03 -0.61 0.87
N ARG A 30 -4.10 -1.50 1.23
CA ARG A 30 -3.07 -1.20 2.25
C ARG A 30 -2.16 -0.06 1.81
N ALA A 31 -1.74 -0.08 0.55
CA ALA A 31 -0.93 0.99 -0.02
C ALA A 31 -1.69 2.33 -0.03
N PHE A 32 -2.97 2.32 -0.38
CA PHE A 32 -3.81 3.53 -0.31
C PHE A 32 -3.90 4.08 1.12
N ARG A 33 -4.15 3.23 2.13
CA ARG A 33 -4.16 3.67 3.53
C ARG A 33 -2.83 4.27 3.97
N ARG A 34 -1.70 3.67 3.55
CA ARG A 34 -0.36 4.22 3.84
C ARG A 34 -0.14 5.58 3.17
N LEU A 35 -0.59 5.74 1.92
CA LEU A 35 -0.50 7.01 1.21
C LEU A 35 -1.33 8.11 1.88
N GLN A 36 -2.52 7.78 2.41
CA GLN A 36 -3.32 8.74 3.19
C GLN A 36 -2.62 9.13 4.49
N ARG A 37 -2.05 8.18 5.24
CA ARG A 37 -1.26 8.50 6.43
C ARG A 37 -0.08 9.42 6.12
N LEU A 38 0.63 9.21 5.01
CA LEU A 38 1.72 10.11 4.59
C LEU A 38 1.21 11.53 4.32
N ARG A 39 0.04 11.67 3.69
CA ARG A 39 -0.60 12.97 3.47
C ARG A 39 -1.02 13.62 4.78
N GLU A 40 -1.64 12.87 5.68
CA GLU A 40 -2.03 13.32 7.02
C GLU A 40 -0.81 13.81 7.81
N MET A 41 0.28 13.04 7.83
CA MET A 41 1.53 13.45 8.49
C MET A 41 2.12 14.73 7.89
N ALA A 42 1.97 14.93 6.58
CA ALA A 42 2.44 16.13 5.89
C ALA A 42 1.54 17.36 6.08
N THR A 43 0.42 17.25 6.79
CA THR A 43 -0.40 18.43 7.17
C THR A 43 0.20 19.19 8.36
N SER A 44 1.15 18.60 9.08
CA SER A 44 1.84 19.29 10.19
C SER A 44 2.74 20.41 9.65
N PRO A 45 2.83 21.57 10.34
CA PRO A 45 3.51 22.77 9.83
C PRO A 45 5.01 22.56 9.57
N ASP A 46 5.66 21.69 10.35
CA ASP A 46 7.09 21.38 10.20
C ASP A 46 7.36 20.22 9.24
N ARG A 47 6.32 19.68 8.59
CA ARG A 47 6.41 18.50 7.73
C ARG A 47 6.03 18.81 6.30
N ALA A 48 6.68 18.12 5.37
CA ALA A 48 6.40 18.23 3.95
C ALA A 48 6.45 16.87 3.28
N LEU A 49 5.43 16.57 2.47
CA LEU A 49 5.46 15.44 1.57
C LEU A 49 6.20 15.83 0.29
N VAL A 50 7.26 15.10 -0.03
CA VAL A 50 8.04 15.31 -1.25
C VAL A 50 8.10 14.04 -2.09
N HIS A 51 8.11 14.21 -3.40
CA HIS A 51 8.39 13.16 -4.36
C HIS A 51 9.86 13.23 -4.79
N VAL A 52 10.60 12.13 -4.61
CA VAL A 52 12.01 12.04 -5.00
C VAL A 52 12.09 11.81 -6.52
N GLN A 53 12.52 12.80 -7.28
CA GLN A 53 12.70 12.65 -8.72
C GLN A 53 13.94 11.83 -9.04
N THR A 54 15.08 12.21 -8.48
CA THR A 54 16.36 11.55 -8.73
C THR A 54 17.34 11.77 -7.58
N SER A 55 18.28 10.84 -7.44
CA SER A 55 19.48 11.02 -6.63
C SER A 55 20.59 11.59 -7.51
N VAL A 56 21.15 12.73 -7.12
CA VAL A 56 22.26 13.38 -7.84
C VAL A 56 23.57 12.68 -7.51
N TRP A 57 23.79 12.40 -6.23
CA TRP A 57 24.92 11.62 -5.73
C TRP A 57 24.62 11.11 -4.33
N SER A 58 25.26 10.01 -3.94
CA SER A 58 25.16 9.40 -2.62
C SER A 58 26.54 9.12 -2.05
N SER A 59 26.66 9.18 -0.73
CA SER A 59 27.84 8.81 0.04
C SER A 59 27.43 8.15 1.36
N VAL A 60 28.41 7.71 2.15
CA VAL A 60 28.16 7.16 3.48
C VAL A 60 27.55 8.20 4.43
N ALA A 61 27.81 9.49 4.20
CA ALA A 61 27.27 10.58 5.02
C ALA A 61 25.79 10.91 4.69
N GLY A 62 25.29 10.49 3.53
CA GLY A 62 23.95 10.83 3.09
C GLY A 62 23.82 10.90 1.57
N GLN A 63 22.75 11.51 1.11
CA GLN A 63 22.47 11.62 -0.31
C GLN A 63 21.93 13.00 -0.68
N HIS A 64 22.28 13.45 -1.87
CA HIS A 64 21.77 14.68 -2.45
C HIS A 64 20.67 14.37 -3.45
N LEU A 65 19.45 14.80 -3.15
CA LEU A 65 18.25 14.49 -3.92
C LEU A 65 17.72 15.71 -4.65
N VAL A 66 17.10 15.47 -5.81
CA VAL A 66 16.14 16.41 -6.40
C VAL A 66 14.75 15.93 -6.00
N VAL A 67 14.04 16.77 -5.26
CA VAL A 67 12.70 16.45 -4.75
C VAL A 67 11.69 17.49 -5.20
N VAL A 68 10.44 17.08 -5.36
CA VAL A 68 9.32 17.96 -5.68
C VAL A 68 8.36 17.97 -4.51
N ASN A 69 8.07 19.15 -3.97
CA ASN A 69 7.04 19.29 -2.95
C ASN A 69 5.67 18.95 -3.56
N VAL A 70 4.96 18.00 -2.97
CA VAL A 70 3.69 17.50 -3.51
C VAL A 70 2.56 18.52 -3.39
N ALA A 71 2.60 19.41 -2.40
CA ALA A 71 1.59 20.43 -2.20
C ALA A 71 1.80 21.65 -3.11
N THR A 72 3.04 22.09 -3.29
CA THR A 72 3.36 23.32 -4.03
C THR A 72 3.85 23.08 -5.46
N GLY A 73 4.26 21.86 -5.80
CA GLY A 73 4.90 21.54 -7.07
C GLY A 73 6.34 22.08 -7.21
N VAL A 74 6.86 22.75 -6.18
CA VAL A 74 8.20 23.36 -6.22
C VAL A 74 9.25 22.26 -6.18
N THR A 75 10.20 22.34 -7.13
CA THR A 75 11.35 21.45 -7.16
C THR A 75 12.47 22.05 -6.33
N THR A 76 13.11 21.25 -5.48
CA THR A 76 14.18 21.69 -4.59
C THR A 76 15.26 20.62 -4.49
N ARG A 77 16.50 21.07 -4.31
CA ARG A 77 17.65 20.22 -4.02
C ARG A 77 17.79 20.08 -2.51
N LEU A 78 17.87 18.86 -2.03
CA LEU A 78 17.93 18.56 -0.60
C LEU A 78 19.08 17.62 -0.28
N TRP A 79 19.84 17.95 0.76
CA TRP A 79 20.75 17.03 1.41
C TRP A 79 20.00 16.23 2.49
N LEU A 80 20.08 14.90 2.41
CA LEU A 80 19.43 14.00 3.35
C LEU A 80 20.51 13.19 4.08
N PRO A 81 20.74 13.46 5.38
CA PRO A 81 21.70 12.69 6.17
C PRO A 81 21.14 11.30 6.47
N GLU A 82 22.03 10.29 6.50
CA GLU A 82 21.80 8.95 7.08
C GLU A 82 20.79 8.01 6.41
N THR A 83 19.90 8.49 5.54
CA THR A 83 18.90 7.64 4.88
C THR A 83 19.07 7.66 3.37
N THR A 84 19.24 6.47 2.76
CA THR A 84 19.15 6.32 1.31
C THR A 84 17.70 6.09 0.91
N VAL A 85 17.22 6.85 -0.06
CA VAL A 85 15.84 6.81 -0.54
C VAL A 85 15.86 6.65 -2.05
N PRO A 86 15.21 5.61 -2.59
CA PRO A 86 15.20 5.39 -4.03
C PRO A 86 14.37 6.44 -4.76
N ALA A 87 14.76 6.73 -6.00
CA ALA A 87 14.00 7.59 -6.89
C ALA A 87 12.57 7.06 -7.12
N GLY A 88 11.63 7.98 -7.34
CA GLY A 88 10.20 7.71 -7.46
C GLY A 88 9.47 7.51 -6.12
N SER A 89 10.18 7.54 -5.00
CA SER A 89 9.57 7.41 -3.67
C SER A 89 8.91 8.70 -3.23
N PHE A 90 7.89 8.55 -2.38
CA PHE A 90 7.28 9.66 -1.65
C PHE A 90 7.79 9.64 -0.22
N VAL A 91 8.22 10.78 0.29
CA VAL A 91 8.90 10.91 1.58
C VAL A 91 8.24 12.02 2.36
N VAL A 92 7.93 11.77 3.63
CA VAL A 92 7.58 12.83 4.58
C VAL A 92 8.86 13.27 5.26
N LEU A 93 9.20 14.53 5.02
CA LEU A 93 10.33 15.20 5.63
C LEU A 93 9.84 16.05 6.78
N GLU A 94 10.60 16.08 7.87
CA GLU A 94 10.39 16.94 9.01
C GLU A 94 11.57 17.91 9.13
N ARG A 95 11.26 19.20 9.25
CA ARG A 95 12.24 20.23 9.55
C ARG A 95 12.52 20.20 11.05
N THR A 96 13.79 20.05 11.39
CA THR A 96 14.28 20.06 12.77
C THR A 96 15.33 21.16 12.92
N ASN A 97 15.69 21.50 14.16
CA ASN A 97 16.75 22.48 14.43
C ASN A 97 18.12 22.06 13.89
N ALA A 98 18.35 20.75 13.69
CA ALA A 98 19.60 20.17 13.18
C ALA A 98 19.59 19.97 11.64
N GLY A 99 18.48 20.25 10.96
CA GLY A 99 18.33 20.03 9.52
C GLY A 99 17.05 19.30 9.16
N VAL A 100 17.10 18.46 8.13
CA VAL A 100 15.93 17.75 7.59
C VAL A 100 16.06 16.25 7.85
N ARG A 101 15.00 15.65 8.38
CA ARG A 101 14.93 14.21 8.69
C ARG A 101 13.78 13.54 7.93
N VAL A 102 13.98 12.28 7.55
CA VAL A 102 12.88 11.42 7.06
C VAL A 102 12.07 10.91 8.23
N VAL A 103 10.76 11.13 8.21
CA VAL A 103 9.82 10.56 9.18
C VAL A 103 9.31 9.21 8.71
N ASP A 104 8.83 9.16 7.46
CA ASP A 104 8.35 7.96 6.80
C ASP A 104 8.49 8.12 5.29
N TRP A 105 8.47 7.02 4.57
CA TRP A 105 8.60 7.00 3.12
C TRP A 105 7.89 5.79 2.52
N MET A 106 7.58 5.90 1.24
CA MET A 106 6.85 4.89 0.49
C MET A 106 7.40 4.78 -0.91
N ASN A 107 7.66 3.55 -1.34
CA ASN A 107 8.26 3.26 -2.63
C ASN A 107 7.33 3.60 -3.79
N ALA A 108 7.91 3.89 -4.96
CA ALA A 108 7.17 4.20 -6.19
C ALA A 108 6.08 3.15 -6.53
N HIS A 109 6.41 1.86 -6.37
CA HIS A 109 5.48 0.75 -6.62
C HIS A 109 4.27 0.77 -5.68
N GLU A 110 4.49 1.07 -4.41
CA GLU A 110 3.42 1.16 -3.43
C GLU A 110 2.55 2.38 -3.73
N VAL A 111 3.16 3.53 -4.07
CA VAL A 111 2.39 4.73 -4.40
C VAL A 111 1.51 4.48 -5.62
N LYS A 112 2.04 3.82 -6.65
CA LYS A 112 1.27 3.42 -7.83
C LYS A 112 0.12 2.48 -7.45
N ALA A 113 0.33 1.51 -6.57
CA ALA A 113 -0.73 0.62 -6.07
C ALA A 113 -1.83 1.40 -5.33
N GLY A 114 -1.46 2.35 -4.46
CA GLY A 114 -2.41 3.22 -3.76
C GLY A 114 -3.20 4.13 -4.72
N GLN A 115 -2.55 4.68 -5.74
CA GLN A 115 -3.21 5.47 -6.79
C GLN A 115 -4.15 4.62 -7.65
N CYS A 116 -3.78 3.38 -7.97
CA CYS A 116 -4.66 2.45 -8.68
C CYS A 116 -5.94 2.17 -7.87
N HIS A 117 -5.83 1.97 -6.56
CA HIS A 117 -6.99 1.88 -5.67
C HIS A 117 -7.84 3.15 -5.72
N GLN A 118 -7.21 4.32 -5.56
CA GLN A 118 -7.92 5.61 -5.60
C GLN A 118 -8.68 5.80 -6.93
N ARG A 119 -8.07 5.48 -8.08
CA ARG A 119 -8.73 5.59 -9.39
C ARG A 119 -9.92 4.64 -9.53
N ARG A 120 -9.83 3.41 -9.01
CA ARG A 120 -10.94 2.45 -9.05
C ARG A 120 -12.14 2.92 -8.21
N HIS A 121 -11.90 3.61 -7.10
CA HIS A 121 -12.96 4.11 -6.21
C HIS A 121 -13.44 5.52 -6.56
N ALA A 122 -12.61 6.36 -7.17
CA ALA A 122 -13.00 7.69 -7.65
C ALA A 122 -13.95 7.65 -8.86
N VAL A 123 -14.00 6.51 -9.57
CA VAL A 123 -14.93 6.28 -10.70
C VAL A 123 -16.31 5.80 -10.24
N ARG A 124 -16.53 5.57 -8.93
CA ARG A 124 -17.89 5.33 -8.42
C ARG A 124 -18.58 6.69 -8.15
N PRO A 125 -19.72 7.00 -8.78
CA PRO A 125 -20.50 8.18 -8.43
C PRO A 125 -20.89 8.10 -6.95
N ILE A 126 -20.86 9.27 -6.31
CA ILE A 126 -21.11 9.53 -4.89
C ILE A 126 -22.52 9.04 -4.54
N THR A 127 -22.64 7.79 -4.08
CA THR A 127 -23.82 7.31 -3.35
C THR A 127 -23.41 6.11 -2.51
N ALA A 128 -22.62 6.34 -1.45
CA ALA A 128 -22.50 5.36 -0.37
C ALA A 128 -22.01 6.08 0.88
N ASP A 129 -22.99 6.26 1.76
CA ASP A 129 -22.95 6.76 3.12
C ASP A 129 -21.82 6.11 3.95
N GLN A 130 -21.18 6.89 4.82
CA GLN A 130 -20.03 6.50 5.64
C GLN A 130 -20.32 5.30 6.56
N ALA A 131 -21.59 4.97 6.80
CA ALA A 131 -22.03 3.78 7.53
C ALA A 131 -21.66 2.44 6.84
N SER A 132 -21.55 2.43 5.51
CA SER A 132 -21.27 1.21 4.74
C SER A 132 -19.81 0.72 4.82
N VAL A 133 -18.87 1.60 5.17
CA VAL A 133 -17.45 1.23 5.32
C VAL A 133 -17.19 0.51 6.65
N GLN A 134 -17.94 0.86 7.70
CA GLN A 134 -17.83 0.19 9.01
C GLN A 134 -18.51 -1.19 9.02
N LEU A 135 -19.67 -1.33 8.37
CA LEU A 135 -20.34 -2.63 8.19
C LEU A 135 -19.45 -3.64 7.42
N PHE A 136 -18.70 -3.18 6.40
CA PHE A 136 -17.83 -4.04 5.60
C PHE A 136 -16.51 -4.43 6.30
N GLU A 137 -16.05 -3.65 7.30
CA GLU A 137 -14.91 -4.02 8.15
C GLU A 137 -15.30 -5.06 9.20
N GLN A 138 -16.54 -5.06 9.67
CA GLN A 138 -17.07 -6.04 10.62
C GLN A 138 -17.37 -7.38 9.92
N GLU A 139 -18.00 -7.35 8.75
CA GLU A 139 -18.28 -8.55 7.94
C GLU A 139 -17.00 -9.28 7.51
N ASN A 140 -15.93 -8.57 7.15
CA ASN A 140 -14.64 -9.20 6.83
C ASN A 140 -13.91 -9.78 8.06
N HIS A 141 -14.22 -9.32 9.28
CA HIS A 141 -13.62 -9.88 10.49
C HIS A 141 -14.31 -11.19 10.86
N ASP A 142 -15.64 -11.23 10.75
CA ASP A 142 -16.45 -12.42 11.01
C ASP A 142 -16.20 -13.51 9.96
N ASP A 143 -16.11 -13.16 8.67
CA ASP A 143 -15.77 -14.10 7.59
C ASP A 143 -14.36 -14.71 7.76
N ALA A 144 -13.41 -13.92 8.25
CA ALA A 144 -12.05 -14.39 8.49
C ALA A 144 -11.97 -15.36 9.67
N LEU A 145 -12.78 -15.15 10.72
CA LEU A 145 -12.89 -16.07 11.85
C LEU A 145 -13.59 -17.37 11.44
N GLN A 146 -14.63 -17.28 10.62
CA GLN A 146 -15.36 -18.46 10.14
C GLN A 146 -14.48 -19.37 9.27
N LEU A 147 -13.64 -18.80 8.40
CA LEU A 147 -12.65 -19.55 7.61
C LEU A 147 -11.58 -20.24 8.48
N ILE A 148 -11.19 -19.63 9.60
CA ILE A 148 -10.23 -20.24 10.54
C ILE A 148 -10.88 -21.44 11.25
N GLU A 149 -12.12 -21.29 11.72
CA GLU A 149 -12.85 -22.37 12.38
C GLU A 149 -13.15 -23.55 11.44
N GLU A 150 -13.51 -23.30 10.18
CA GLU A 150 -13.73 -24.35 9.18
C GLU A 150 -12.42 -25.10 8.86
N THR A 151 -11.30 -24.38 8.79
CA THR A 151 -9.99 -24.97 8.54
C THR A 151 -9.56 -25.86 9.73
N GLU A 152 -9.80 -25.44 10.97
CA GLU A 152 -9.52 -26.27 12.14
C GLU A 152 -10.40 -27.52 12.22
N ARG A 153 -11.67 -27.42 11.81
CA ARG A 153 -12.60 -28.56 11.75
C ARG A 153 -12.12 -29.59 10.73
N PHE A 154 -11.69 -29.13 9.56
CA PHE A 154 -11.15 -29.98 8.50
C PHE A 154 -9.86 -30.70 8.92
N LEU A 155 -8.99 -30.03 9.68
CA LEU A 155 -7.75 -30.64 10.20
C LEU A 155 -8.03 -31.74 11.24
N ARG A 156 -9.02 -31.56 12.13
CA ARG A 156 -9.41 -32.58 13.12
C ARG A 156 -10.07 -33.82 12.49
N GLU A 157 -10.79 -33.65 11.39
CA GLU A 157 -11.37 -34.77 10.64
C GLU A 157 -10.33 -35.60 9.87
N GLN A 158 -9.17 -35.01 9.55
CA GLN A 158 -8.05 -35.72 8.91
C GLN A 158 -7.20 -36.50 9.94
N GLU A 159 -7.11 -36.05 11.19
CA GLU A 159 -6.38 -36.74 12.26
C GLU A 159 -7.09 -37.99 12.81
N THR A 160 -8.39 -38.15 12.50
CA THR A 160 -9.23 -39.25 13.00
C THR A 160 -9.47 -40.36 11.97
N ARG A 161 -8.79 -40.31 10.82
CA ARG A 161 -8.77 -41.36 9.79
C ARG A 161 -7.40 -42.01 9.68
#